data_AF-A0AA42USA4-F1
#
_entry.id   AF-A0AA42USA4-F1
#
_cell.length_a   1.000
_cell.length_b   1.000
_cell.length_c   1.000
_cell.angle_alpha   90.00
_cell.angle_beta   90.00
_cell.angle_gamma   90.00
#
_symmetry.space_group_name_H-M   'P 1'
#
loop_
_entity.id
_entity.type
_entity.pdbx_description
1 polymer ?
#
loop_
_entity_poly.entity_id
_entity_poly.type
_entity_poly.pdbx_seq_one_letter_code
_entity_poly.pdbx_strand_id
1 'polypeptide(L)'
;MKLHQVLNVGGERYELVRADVRLELRNPGRATFIVQAEAPLKGLVTLDIGYNDSPLQRHFIGYVERCTSANARQQLLFCRELAAILARPLPMNLRHVDLRGVLDQIGQQTGLRFRVPERPYASVRAPFFYSLAAGFQAMESLAQVFDIPDFIWQQQGNGEVYVGSWADSYFGARPALQLPMELFDNYQGNQSASIAALPGLRPGAPINHGERVTHVALADSQMAIRWKTQSAAP
;
A
#
# COMPACT_ATOMS: atom_id res chain seq x y z
N MET A 1 3.13 -25.69 -6.07
CA MET A 1 2.58 -24.77 -7.11
C MET A 1 3.57 -23.64 -7.33
N LYS A 2 3.79 -23.20 -8.58
CA LYS A 2 4.70 -22.10 -8.92
C LYS A 2 3.94 -20.78 -8.92
N LEU A 3 4.45 -19.75 -8.23
CA LEU A 3 3.86 -18.41 -8.28
C LEU A 3 4.12 -17.78 -9.64
N HIS A 4 3.06 -17.34 -10.32
CA HIS A 4 3.15 -16.58 -11.56
C HIS A 4 3.31 -15.10 -11.22
N GLN A 5 4.26 -14.44 -11.89
CA GLN A 5 4.57 -13.02 -11.68
C GLN A 5 4.67 -12.34 -13.03
N VAL A 6 3.99 -11.21 -13.17
CA VAL A 6 4.05 -10.35 -14.36
C VAL A 6 4.42 -8.96 -13.92
N LEU A 7 5.60 -8.50 -14.38
CA LEU A 7 6.07 -7.14 -14.18
C LEU A 7 5.87 -6.35 -15.47
N ASN A 8 5.23 -5.19 -15.36
CA ASN A 8 5.18 -4.20 -16.42
C ASN A 8 5.88 -2.90 -15.99
N VAL A 9 6.62 -2.28 -16.89
CA VAL A 9 7.26 -0.97 -16.72
C VAL A 9 6.89 -0.10 -17.92
N GLY A 10 6.34 1.09 -17.69
CA GLY A 10 5.93 1.99 -18.78
C GLY A 10 4.85 1.45 -19.71
N GLY A 11 4.10 0.42 -19.29
CA GLY A 11 3.11 -0.27 -20.12
C GLY A 11 3.66 -1.48 -20.90
N GLU A 12 4.97 -1.74 -20.84
CA GLU A 12 5.62 -2.89 -21.48
C GLU A 12 5.97 -3.97 -20.47
N ARG A 13 5.85 -5.23 -20.88
CA ARG A 13 6.19 -6.38 -20.04
C ARG A 13 7.69 -6.65 -20.09
N TYR A 14 8.30 -6.89 -18.92
CA TYR A 14 9.70 -7.29 -18.81
C TYR A 14 9.85 -8.67 -18.16
N GLU A 15 10.91 -9.39 -18.55
CA GLU A 15 11.28 -10.63 -17.88
C GLU A 15 11.85 -10.30 -16.48
N LEU A 16 11.13 -10.77 -15.46
CA LEU A 16 11.47 -10.56 -14.06
C LEU A 16 12.46 -11.64 -13.59
N VAL A 17 13.62 -11.21 -13.13
CA VAL A 17 14.68 -12.08 -12.60
C VAL A 17 14.54 -12.23 -11.09
N ARG A 18 14.23 -11.15 -10.37
CA ARG A 18 14.06 -11.12 -8.91
C ARG A 18 13.09 -10.03 -8.49
N ALA A 19 12.27 -10.30 -7.47
CA ALA A 19 11.39 -9.32 -6.85
C ALA A 19 11.54 -9.28 -5.31
N ASP A 20 11.71 -8.07 -4.77
CA ASP A 20 11.54 -7.76 -3.34
C ASP A 20 10.53 -6.61 -3.24
N VAL A 21 9.36 -6.87 -2.67
CA VAL A 21 8.30 -5.86 -2.49
C VAL A 21 7.96 -5.77 -1.01
N ARG A 22 7.91 -4.56 -0.47
CA ARG A 22 7.55 -4.30 0.93
C ARG A 22 6.41 -3.31 0.98
N LEU A 23 5.28 -3.77 1.49
CA LEU A 23 4.08 -2.96 1.73
C LEU A 23 3.91 -2.77 3.24
N GLU A 24 3.56 -1.56 3.65
CA GLU A 24 3.39 -1.18 5.05
C GLU A 24 2.03 -0.49 5.23
N LEU A 25 1.43 -0.60 6.41
CA LEU A 25 0.11 -0.01 6.68
C LEU A 25 0.14 1.53 6.74
N ARG A 26 1.26 2.12 7.14
CA ARG A 26 1.39 3.58 7.40
C ARG A 26 2.42 4.29 6.52
N ASN A 27 3.05 3.57 5.61
CA ASN A 27 4.04 4.13 4.69
C ASN A 27 3.76 3.61 3.28
N PRO A 28 3.99 4.43 2.24
CA PRO A 28 3.95 3.94 0.87
C PRO A 28 4.93 2.80 0.69
N GLY A 29 4.48 1.74 0.03
CA GLY A 29 5.29 0.57 -0.26
C GLY A 29 6.49 0.90 -1.13
N ARG A 30 7.50 0.04 -1.05
CA ARG A 30 8.73 0.10 -1.84
C ARG A 30 8.96 -1.24 -2.52
N ALA A 31 9.61 -1.22 -3.66
CA ALA A 31 10.00 -2.45 -4.34
C ALA A 31 11.38 -2.33 -4.97
N THR A 32 12.02 -3.47 -5.14
CA THR A 32 13.24 -3.63 -5.93
C THR A 32 13.05 -4.78 -6.90
N PHE A 33 13.31 -4.52 -8.19
CA PHE A 33 13.17 -5.52 -9.25
C PHE A 33 14.47 -5.64 -10.02
N ILE A 34 14.90 -6.87 -10.30
CA ILE A 34 15.92 -7.14 -11.31
C ILE A 34 15.20 -7.65 -12.56
N VAL A 35 15.43 -7.01 -13.69
CA VAL A 35 14.77 -7.32 -14.96
C VAL A 35 15.78 -7.48 -16.09
N GLN A 36 15.45 -8.28 -17.09
CA GLN A 36 16.22 -8.33 -18.34
C GLN A 36 15.93 -7.07 -19.16
N ALA A 37 16.91 -6.17 -19.23
CA ALA A 37 16.88 -4.94 -20.01
C ALA A 37 18.31 -4.40 -20.20
N GLU A 38 18.66 -4.04 -21.42
CA GLU A 38 19.98 -3.47 -21.73
C GLU A 38 20.02 -1.95 -21.46
N ALA A 39 18.89 -1.27 -21.58
CA ALA A 39 18.75 0.17 -21.33
C ALA A 39 18.06 0.46 -19.99
N PRO A 40 18.38 1.60 -19.34
CA PRO A 40 17.67 2.04 -18.13
C PRO A 40 16.17 2.24 -18.38
N LEU A 41 15.35 1.81 -17.43
CA LEU A 41 13.89 1.91 -17.50
C LEU A 41 13.36 3.07 -16.62
N LYS A 42 12.22 3.63 -17.01
CA LYS A 42 11.51 4.69 -16.27
C LYS A 42 10.00 4.56 -16.42
N GLY A 43 9.25 5.21 -15.54
CA GLY A 43 7.79 5.32 -15.62
C GLY A 43 7.07 4.44 -14.59
N LEU A 44 5.79 4.18 -14.85
CA LEU A 44 4.92 3.39 -13.98
C LEU A 44 5.35 1.93 -13.94
N VAL A 45 5.23 1.30 -12.78
CA VAL A 45 5.56 -0.11 -12.55
C VAL A 45 4.38 -0.83 -11.93
N THR A 46 4.04 -1.99 -12.47
CA THR A 46 3.08 -2.91 -11.83
C THR A 46 3.70 -4.29 -11.65
N LEU A 47 3.40 -4.92 -10.51
CA LEU A 47 3.64 -6.34 -10.29
C LEU A 47 2.29 -7.01 -10.01
N ASP A 48 1.92 -7.96 -10.87
CA ASP A 48 0.74 -8.80 -10.72
C ASP A 48 1.18 -10.23 -10.37
N ILE A 49 0.57 -10.83 -9.34
CA ILE A 49 0.91 -12.17 -8.85
C ILE A 49 -0.31 -13.09 -8.78
N GLY A 50 -0.12 -14.39 -8.97
CA GLY A 50 -1.18 -15.38 -8.88
C GLY A 50 -0.67 -16.81 -9.00
N TYR A 51 -1.56 -17.79 -8.83
CA TYR A 51 -1.24 -19.20 -9.02
C TYR A 51 -2.13 -19.83 -10.08
N ASN A 52 -1.57 -20.80 -10.81
CA ASN A 52 -2.27 -21.58 -11.83
C ASN A 52 -3.01 -20.65 -12.83
N ASP A 53 -4.26 -20.99 -13.13
CA ASP A 53 -5.15 -20.25 -14.04
C ASP A 53 -6.01 -19.20 -13.33
N SER A 54 -5.77 -18.92 -12.06
CA SER A 54 -6.49 -17.84 -11.36
C SER A 54 -6.05 -16.46 -11.87
N PRO A 55 -6.98 -15.48 -11.94
CA PRO A 55 -6.63 -14.12 -12.33
C PRO A 55 -5.49 -13.57 -11.47
N LEU A 56 -4.49 -12.96 -12.12
CA LEU A 56 -3.41 -12.29 -11.40
C LEU A 56 -3.97 -11.09 -10.63
N GLN A 57 -3.50 -10.90 -9.40
CA GLN A 57 -3.87 -9.78 -8.56
C GLN A 57 -2.72 -8.79 -8.44
N ARG A 58 -3.04 -7.49 -8.48
CA ARG A 58 -2.04 -6.45 -8.33
C ARG A 58 -1.45 -6.43 -6.93
N HIS A 59 -0.18 -6.81 -6.84
CA HIS A 59 0.57 -6.74 -5.59
C HIS A 59 1.24 -5.37 -5.43
N PHE A 60 1.80 -4.82 -6.51
CA PHE A 60 2.48 -3.52 -6.47
C PHE A 60 2.02 -2.63 -7.63
N ILE A 61 1.83 -1.35 -7.35
CA ILE A 61 1.68 -0.28 -8.34
C ILE A 61 2.42 0.96 -7.88
N GLY A 62 3.26 1.50 -8.75
CA GLY A 62 4.15 2.59 -8.38
C GLY A 62 4.88 3.16 -9.58
N TYR A 63 6.06 3.73 -9.32
CA TYR A 63 6.94 4.25 -10.35
C TYR A 63 8.40 3.87 -10.07
N VAL A 64 9.22 3.87 -11.11
CA VAL A 64 10.68 3.76 -10.99
C VAL A 64 11.21 5.08 -10.41
N GLU A 65 11.69 5.05 -9.17
CA GLU A 65 12.35 6.18 -8.53
C GLU A 65 13.81 6.29 -9.00
N ARG A 66 14.47 5.14 -9.18
CA ARG A 66 15.85 5.05 -9.65
C ARG A 66 16.09 3.74 -10.40
N CYS A 67 16.87 3.80 -11.46
CA CYS A 67 17.30 2.64 -12.24
C CYS A 67 18.83 2.61 -12.32
N THR A 68 19.43 1.45 -12.11
CA THR A 68 20.88 1.24 -12.24
C THR A 68 21.16 -0.07 -12.97
N SER A 69 22.24 -0.15 -13.74
CA SER A 69 22.64 -1.40 -14.37
C SER A 69 23.12 -2.41 -13.31
N ALA A 70 22.57 -3.63 -13.35
CA ALA A 70 23.07 -4.76 -12.56
C ALA A 70 24.18 -5.51 -13.32
N ASN A 71 24.06 -5.58 -14.65
CA ASN A 71 25.08 -6.02 -15.61
C ASN A 71 24.67 -5.57 -17.03
N ALA A 72 25.40 -6.02 -18.05
CA ALA A 72 25.18 -5.64 -19.44
C ALA A 72 23.77 -5.96 -19.99
N ARG A 73 23.04 -6.91 -19.38
CA ARG A 73 21.70 -7.34 -19.84
C ARG A 73 20.60 -7.10 -18.81
N GLN A 74 20.93 -6.58 -17.63
CA GLN A 74 19.99 -6.46 -16.52
C GLN A 74 20.00 -5.08 -15.89
N GLN A 75 18.80 -4.61 -15.56
CA GLN A 75 18.59 -3.41 -14.75
C GLN A 75 18.07 -3.76 -13.37
N LEU A 76 18.53 -3.00 -12.38
CA LEU A 76 18.03 -2.96 -11.02
C LEU A 76 17.14 -1.72 -10.86
N LEU A 77 15.85 -1.93 -10.64
CA LEU A 77 14.85 -0.89 -10.46
C LEU A 77 14.58 -0.71 -8.97
N PHE A 78 14.64 0.53 -8.49
CA PHE A 78 14.15 0.94 -7.18
C PHE A 78 12.84 1.67 -7.39
N CYS A 79 11.78 1.17 -6.77
CA CYS A 79 10.42 1.66 -6.99
C CYS A 79 9.75 2.07 -5.69
N ARG A 80 8.82 3.00 -5.79
CA ARG A 80 7.90 3.39 -4.71
C ARG A 80 6.46 3.38 -5.19
N GLU A 81 5.53 3.09 -4.29
CA GLU A 81 4.11 3.29 -4.53
C GLU A 81 3.81 4.76 -4.87
N LEU A 82 2.73 5.01 -5.62
CA LEU A 82 2.35 6.35 -6.09
C LEU A 82 2.19 7.34 -4.94
N ALA A 83 1.63 6.87 -3.82
CA ALA A 83 1.43 7.67 -2.61
C ALA A 83 2.75 8.22 -2.01
N ALA A 84 3.92 7.75 -2.43
CA ALA A 84 5.22 8.33 -2.03
C ALA A 84 5.40 9.79 -2.44
N ILE A 85 4.62 10.30 -3.41
CA ILE A 85 4.62 11.72 -3.78
C ILE A 85 4.27 12.63 -2.60
N LEU A 86 3.52 12.14 -1.61
CA LEU A 86 3.15 12.86 -0.38
C LEU A 86 4.35 13.16 0.54
N ALA A 87 5.54 12.63 0.25
CA ALA A 87 6.76 13.06 0.93
C ALA A 87 7.18 14.51 0.57
N ARG A 88 6.63 15.06 -0.52
CA ARG A 88 6.91 16.44 -0.97
C ARG A 88 6.09 17.46 -0.16
N PRO A 89 6.58 18.71 -0.03
CA PRO A 89 5.80 19.81 0.52
C PRO A 89 4.44 19.94 -0.17
N LEU A 90 3.38 20.10 0.62
CA LEU A 90 2.02 20.20 0.11
C LEU A 90 1.25 21.29 0.89
N PRO A 91 1.56 22.57 0.61
CA PRO A 91 0.93 23.68 1.31
C PRO A 91 -0.54 23.81 0.92
N MET A 92 -1.40 24.01 1.92
CA MET A 92 -2.85 24.18 1.75
C MET A 92 -3.39 25.22 2.72
N ASN A 93 -4.38 25.98 2.27
CA ASN A 93 -5.16 26.95 3.02
C ASN A 93 -6.61 26.85 2.55
N LEU A 94 -7.38 26.02 3.22
CA LEU A 94 -8.76 25.70 2.86
C LEU A 94 -9.69 26.18 3.97
N ARG A 95 -10.86 26.69 3.60
CA ARG A 95 -11.90 27.18 4.52
C ARG A 95 -13.19 26.43 4.29
N HIS A 96 -13.95 26.18 5.36
CA HIS A 96 -15.25 25.51 5.34
C HIS A 96 -15.23 24.22 4.49
N VAL A 97 -14.23 23.38 4.71
CA VAL A 97 -13.91 22.22 3.89
C VAL A 97 -14.22 20.93 4.64
N ASP A 98 -14.74 19.92 3.95
CA ASP A 98 -14.89 18.57 4.48
C ASP A 98 -13.71 17.67 4.06
N LEU A 99 -13.70 16.41 4.50
CA LEU A 99 -12.63 15.47 4.19
C LEU A 99 -12.42 15.33 2.68
N ARG A 100 -13.51 15.25 1.90
CA ARG A 100 -13.45 15.08 0.45
C ARG A 100 -12.82 16.30 -0.22
N GLY A 101 -13.22 17.51 0.19
CA GLY A 101 -12.63 18.74 -0.33
C GLY A 101 -11.13 18.88 -0.05
N VAL A 102 -10.65 18.42 1.12
CA VAL A 102 -9.20 18.38 1.39
C VAL A 102 -8.51 17.39 0.45
N LEU A 103 -9.06 16.17 0.30
CA LEU A 103 -8.49 15.14 -0.55
C LEU A 103 -8.53 15.49 -2.04
N ASP A 104 -9.55 16.21 -2.50
CA ASP A 104 -9.63 16.75 -3.85
C ASP A 104 -8.49 17.73 -4.11
N GLN A 105 -8.19 18.62 -3.16
CA GLN A 105 -7.07 19.55 -3.27
C GLN A 105 -5.72 18.81 -3.31
N ILE A 106 -5.55 17.78 -2.46
CA ILE A 106 -4.35 16.94 -2.49
C ILE A 106 -4.23 16.22 -3.84
N GLY A 107 -5.34 15.69 -4.35
CA GLY A 107 -5.40 14.99 -5.64
C GLY A 107 -5.02 15.90 -6.80
N GLN A 108 -5.51 17.14 -6.82
CA GLN A 108 -5.14 18.13 -7.84
C GLN A 108 -3.63 18.45 -7.84
N GLN A 109 -3.00 18.52 -6.67
CA GLN A 109 -1.57 18.82 -6.57
C GLN A 109 -0.66 17.62 -6.86
N THR A 110 -1.14 16.39 -6.65
CA THR A 110 -0.30 15.17 -6.67
C THR A 110 -0.64 14.19 -7.79
N GLY A 111 -1.82 14.31 -8.40
CA GLY A 111 -2.39 13.31 -9.31
C GLY A 111 -2.91 12.06 -8.61
N LEU A 112 -2.89 11.99 -7.27
CA LEU A 112 -3.47 10.88 -6.53
C LEU A 112 -5.01 10.90 -6.63
N ARG A 113 -5.60 9.71 -6.66
CA ARG A 113 -7.05 9.52 -6.55
C ARG A 113 -7.38 8.93 -5.21
N PHE A 114 -8.42 9.45 -4.57
CA PHE A 114 -8.79 9.05 -3.23
C PHE A 114 -10.13 8.31 -3.22
N ARG A 115 -10.23 7.33 -2.33
CA ARG A 115 -11.48 6.65 -2.01
C ARG A 115 -11.82 6.92 -0.55
N VAL A 116 -13.00 7.49 -0.32
CA VAL A 116 -13.52 7.83 1.00
C VAL A 116 -14.81 7.05 1.23
N PRO A 117 -15.04 6.42 2.38
CA PRO A 117 -16.29 5.73 2.65
C PRO A 117 -17.42 6.73 2.93
N GLU A 118 -18.66 6.31 2.67
CA GLU A 118 -19.87 7.10 2.95
C GLU A 118 -20.19 7.10 4.45
N ARG A 119 -19.52 7.99 5.20
CA ARG A 119 -19.64 8.12 6.66
C ARG A 119 -19.79 9.59 7.08
N PRO A 120 -20.42 9.88 8.24
CA PRO A 120 -20.66 11.25 8.67
C PRO A 120 -19.38 12.11 8.73
N TYR A 121 -18.27 11.55 9.25
CA TYR A 121 -16.98 12.26 9.34
C TYR A 121 -16.46 12.77 7.98
N ALA A 122 -16.88 12.14 6.87
CA ALA A 122 -16.40 12.50 5.54
C ALA A 122 -17.07 13.78 4.98
N SER A 123 -18.19 14.20 5.59
CA SER A 123 -19.01 15.33 5.14
C SER A 123 -19.11 16.46 6.18
N VAL A 124 -18.60 16.23 7.41
CA VAL A 124 -18.49 17.28 8.42
C VAL A 124 -17.47 18.32 7.94
N ARG A 125 -17.89 19.59 7.91
CA ARG A 125 -17.01 20.69 7.50
C ARG A 125 -16.19 21.19 8.67
N ALA A 126 -14.87 21.19 8.50
CA ALA A 126 -13.98 21.94 9.35
C ALA A 126 -14.03 23.44 8.95
N PRO A 127 -13.96 24.37 9.90
CA PRO A 127 -13.91 25.80 9.58
C PRO A 127 -12.67 26.13 8.74
N PHE A 128 -11.57 25.42 8.96
CA PHE A 128 -10.36 25.54 8.18
C PHE A 128 -9.52 24.26 8.17
N PHE A 129 -8.69 24.12 7.13
CA PHE A 129 -7.59 23.17 7.06
C PHE A 129 -6.36 23.89 6.52
N TYR A 130 -5.30 23.98 7.34
CA TYR A 130 -4.03 24.59 6.95
C TYR A 130 -2.90 23.58 7.09
N SER A 131 -2.03 23.53 6.08
CA SER A 131 -0.78 22.77 6.14
C SER A 131 0.32 23.56 5.46
N LEU A 132 1.51 23.57 6.07
CA LEU A 132 2.76 24.00 5.45
C LEU A 132 3.79 22.86 5.39
N ALA A 133 3.35 21.65 5.77
CA ALA A 133 4.21 20.47 5.89
C ALA A 133 4.24 19.65 4.59
N ALA A 134 4.91 18.51 4.62
CA ALA A 134 4.77 17.51 3.58
C ALA A 134 3.37 16.87 3.61
N GLY A 135 2.98 16.30 2.47
CA GLY A 135 1.68 15.64 2.31
C GLY A 135 1.41 14.57 3.36
N PHE A 136 2.41 13.81 3.83
CA PHE A 136 2.21 12.82 4.90
C PHE A 136 1.66 13.44 6.19
N GLN A 137 2.22 14.55 6.65
CA GLN A 137 1.71 15.23 7.85
C GLN A 137 0.30 15.80 7.62
N ALA A 138 0.02 16.28 6.41
CA ALA A 138 -1.33 16.71 6.05
C ALA A 138 -2.33 15.54 6.05
N MET A 139 -1.93 14.34 5.62
CA MET A 139 -2.78 13.15 5.67
C MET A 139 -3.02 12.67 7.10
N GLU A 140 -1.99 12.63 7.95
CA GLU A 140 -2.14 12.20 9.34
C GLU A 140 -3.03 13.16 10.16
N SER A 141 -3.01 14.46 9.87
CA SER A 141 -3.84 15.43 10.59
C SER A 141 -5.35 15.27 10.32
N LEU A 142 -5.74 14.64 9.20
CA LEU A 142 -7.14 14.36 8.87
C LEU A 142 -7.85 13.57 9.96
N ALA A 143 -7.14 12.67 10.65
CA ALA A 143 -7.68 11.89 11.76
C ALA A 143 -8.28 12.79 12.83
N GLN A 144 -7.52 13.80 13.25
CA GLN A 144 -7.93 14.73 14.31
C GLN A 144 -8.92 15.77 13.80
N VAL A 145 -8.72 16.32 12.60
CA VAL A 145 -9.57 17.39 12.06
C VAL A 145 -11.01 16.92 11.85
N PHE A 146 -11.19 15.67 11.42
CA PHE A 146 -12.49 15.11 11.09
C PHE A 146 -12.97 14.04 12.09
N ASP A 147 -12.28 13.88 13.21
CA ASP A 147 -12.61 12.92 14.27
C ASP A 147 -12.83 11.49 13.74
N ILE A 148 -11.84 10.98 13.00
CA ILE A 148 -11.94 9.68 12.32
C ILE A 148 -11.34 8.59 13.22
N PRO A 149 -12.15 7.63 13.70
CA PRO A 149 -11.68 6.57 14.60
C PRO A 149 -10.78 5.57 13.87
N ASP A 150 -9.68 5.16 14.50
CA ASP A 150 -8.70 4.22 13.93
C ASP A 150 -8.35 4.56 12.47
N PHE A 151 -8.01 5.83 12.25
CA PHE A 151 -7.73 6.40 10.95
C PHE A 151 -6.59 5.67 10.23
N ILE A 152 -6.80 5.40 8.95
CA ILE A 152 -5.79 4.96 8.01
C ILE A 152 -5.91 5.72 6.69
N TRP A 153 -4.77 5.85 6.01
CA TRP A 153 -4.75 6.10 4.58
C TRP A 153 -3.83 5.07 3.92
N GLN A 154 -4.28 4.46 2.82
CA GLN A 154 -3.53 3.34 2.23
C GLN A 154 -3.78 3.21 0.73
N GLN A 155 -2.69 3.13 -0.03
CA GLN A 155 -2.74 2.79 -1.45
C GLN A 155 -3.22 1.35 -1.68
N GLN A 156 -4.23 1.22 -2.52
CA GLN A 156 -4.84 -0.04 -2.93
C GLN A 156 -4.26 -0.55 -4.25
N GLY A 157 -4.56 -1.81 -4.62
CA GLY A 157 -4.03 -2.44 -5.84
C GLY A 157 -4.43 -1.74 -7.15
N ASN A 158 -5.47 -0.90 -7.14
CA ASN A 158 -5.89 -0.08 -8.28
C ASN A 158 -5.19 1.30 -8.33
N GLY A 159 -4.29 1.59 -7.39
CA GLY A 159 -3.56 2.86 -7.28
C GLY A 159 -4.31 3.99 -6.58
N GLU A 160 -5.58 3.80 -6.21
CA GLU A 160 -6.30 4.75 -5.37
C GLU A 160 -5.81 4.65 -3.92
N VAL A 161 -5.90 5.77 -3.20
CA VAL A 161 -5.59 5.83 -1.77
C VAL A 161 -6.90 5.83 -0.99
N TYR A 162 -7.16 4.77 -0.22
CA TYR A 162 -8.24 4.77 0.75
C TYR A 162 -7.94 5.77 1.87
N VAL A 163 -8.94 6.50 2.36
CA VAL A 163 -8.81 7.43 3.49
C VAL A 163 -10.06 7.35 4.38
N GLY A 164 -9.88 7.00 5.65
CA GLY A 164 -11.00 6.86 6.59
C GLY A 164 -10.68 5.95 7.78
N SER A 165 -11.71 5.55 8.52
CA SER A 165 -11.56 4.56 9.58
C SER A 165 -11.14 3.21 9.00
N TRP A 166 -10.28 2.46 9.68
CA TRP A 166 -9.95 1.10 9.25
C TRP A 166 -11.19 0.20 9.12
N ALA A 167 -12.15 0.32 10.04
CA ALA A 167 -13.37 -0.50 10.03
C ALA A 167 -14.21 -0.32 8.76
N ASP A 168 -14.17 0.88 8.17
CA ASP A 168 -14.90 1.23 6.95
C ASP A 168 -14.10 0.91 5.66
N SER A 169 -12.87 0.39 5.80
CA SER A 169 -12.01 0.01 4.69
C SER A 169 -12.40 -1.34 4.08
N TYR A 170 -11.85 -1.63 2.89
CA TYR A 170 -12.03 -2.94 2.24
C TYR A 170 -11.69 -4.12 3.17
N PHE A 171 -10.62 -3.99 3.97
CA PHE A 171 -10.17 -5.04 4.87
C PHE A 171 -10.92 -5.05 6.19
N GLY A 172 -11.28 -3.89 6.75
CA GLY A 172 -12.03 -3.81 8.01
C GLY A 172 -13.47 -4.33 7.90
N ALA A 173 -14.08 -4.21 6.72
CA ALA A 173 -15.43 -4.71 6.46
C ALA A 173 -15.49 -6.23 6.18
N ARG A 174 -14.36 -6.94 6.19
CA ARG A 174 -14.26 -8.36 5.82
C ARG A 174 -13.88 -9.24 7.00
N PRO A 175 -14.34 -10.50 7.01
CA PRO A 175 -13.93 -11.44 8.04
C PRO A 175 -12.41 -11.69 7.98
N ALA A 176 -11.86 -12.06 9.13
CA ALA A 176 -10.45 -12.41 9.27
C ALA A 176 -10.08 -13.60 8.37
N LEU A 177 -9.00 -13.44 7.61
CA LEU A 177 -8.43 -14.52 6.83
C LEU A 177 -7.86 -15.58 7.78
N GLN A 178 -8.36 -16.80 7.66
CA GLN A 178 -7.86 -17.91 8.46
C GLN A 178 -6.57 -18.44 7.83
N LEU A 179 -5.47 -18.30 8.56
CA LEU A 179 -4.17 -18.81 8.16
C LEU A 179 -3.88 -20.10 8.96
N PRO A 180 -3.50 -21.20 8.29
CA PRO A 180 -3.17 -22.45 8.98
C PRO A 180 -2.10 -22.25 10.06
N MET A 181 -2.28 -22.90 11.21
CA MET A 181 -1.36 -22.75 12.35
C MET A 181 0.06 -23.20 12.02
N GLU A 182 0.20 -24.16 11.10
CA GLU A 182 1.47 -24.70 10.62
C GLU A 182 2.33 -23.66 9.89
N LEU A 183 1.74 -22.52 9.51
CA LEU A 183 2.46 -21.39 8.91
C LEU A 183 3.13 -20.47 9.95
N PHE A 184 2.83 -20.67 11.23
CA PHE A 184 3.31 -19.85 12.33
C PHE A 184 4.35 -20.62 13.14
N ASP A 185 5.61 -20.62 12.69
CA ASP A 185 6.71 -21.05 13.55
C ASP A 185 6.76 -20.16 14.81
N ASN A 186 6.54 -20.76 15.98
CA ASN A 186 6.52 -20.12 17.29
C ASN A 186 5.51 -18.95 17.42
N TYR A 187 4.25 -19.29 17.69
CA TYR A 187 3.16 -18.37 18.09
C TYR A 187 3.48 -17.48 19.33
N GLN A 188 4.70 -17.55 19.88
CA GLN A 188 5.15 -16.81 21.06
C GLN A 188 6.46 -16.07 20.73
N GLY A 189 6.35 -14.75 20.50
CA GLY A 189 7.49 -13.83 20.49
C GLY A 189 7.30 -12.58 19.63
N ASN A 190 7.18 -12.76 18.31
CA ASN A 190 7.51 -11.68 17.36
C ASN A 190 6.39 -11.22 16.40
N GLN A 191 5.15 -11.72 16.53
CA GLN A 191 3.99 -11.30 15.71
C GLN A 191 4.30 -11.28 14.19
N SER A 192 4.98 -12.32 13.70
CA SER A 192 5.43 -12.44 12.31
C SER A 192 5.43 -13.89 11.83
N ALA A 193 5.25 -14.10 10.52
CA ALA A 193 5.30 -15.42 9.89
C ALA A 193 5.83 -15.33 8.46
N SER A 194 6.37 -16.43 7.92
CA SER A 194 6.70 -16.56 6.50
C SER A 194 5.80 -17.61 5.87
N ILE A 195 5.12 -17.24 4.79
CA ILE A 195 4.11 -18.06 4.13
C ILE A 195 4.35 -18.10 2.62
N ALA A 196 3.76 -19.09 1.94
CA ALA A 196 3.62 -19.01 0.49
C ALA A 196 2.87 -17.71 0.13
N ALA A 197 3.31 -17.02 -0.91
CA ALA A 197 2.70 -15.75 -1.29
C ALA A 197 1.18 -15.86 -1.39
N LEU A 198 0.43 -14.96 -0.76
CA LEU A 198 -1.02 -14.93 -0.84
C LEU A 198 -1.44 -13.76 -1.74
N PRO A 199 -1.82 -14.01 -3.02
CA PRO A 199 -2.33 -12.96 -3.89
C PRO A 199 -3.50 -12.22 -3.24
N GLY A 200 -3.40 -10.89 -3.21
CA GLY A 200 -4.40 -10.01 -2.59
C GLY A 200 -4.16 -9.68 -1.12
N LEU A 201 -3.26 -10.38 -0.43
CA LEU A 201 -2.87 -10.00 0.93
C LEU A 201 -2.10 -8.68 0.91
N ARG A 202 -2.58 -7.70 1.69
CA ARG A 202 -1.97 -6.40 1.89
C ARG A 202 -2.02 -6.02 3.38
N PRO A 203 -1.21 -5.06 3.83
CA PRO A 203 -1.36 -4.49 5.16
C PRO A 203 -2.80 -4.01 5.40
N GLY A 204 -3.28 -4.10 6.64
CA GLY A 204 -4.66 -3.79 7.01
C GLY A 204 -5.59 -5.01 7.02
N ALA A 205 -5.23 -6.11 6.33
CA ALA A 205 -5.99 -7.34 6.38
C ALA A 205 -6.08 -7.91 7.83
N PRO A 206 -7.27 -8.28 8.31
CA PRO A 206 -7.42 -9.06 9.52
C PRO A 206 -7.06 -10.53 9.25
N ILE A 207 -6.34 -11.16 10.18
CA ILE A 207 -6.01 -12.59 10.15
C ILE A 207 -6.50 -13.27 11.43
N ASN A 208 -6.76 -14.58 11.37
CA ASN A 208 -7.10 -15.44 12.50
C ASN A 208 -8.17 -14.84 13.45
N HIS A 209 -7.75 -14.37 14.63
CA HIS A 209 -8.62 -13.86 15.70
C HIS A 209 -8.88 -12.34 15.60
N GLY A 210 -8.47 -11.70 14.50
CA GLY A 210 -8.63 -10.27 14.26
C GLY A 210 -7.33 -9.47 14.37
N GLU A 211 -6.18 -10.15 14.47
CA GLU A 211 -4.89 -9.49 14.36
C GLU A 211 -4.77 -8.77 13.02
N ARG A 212 -4.22 -7.55 13.04
CA ARG A 212 -4.14 -6.70 11.84
C ARG A 212 -2.74 -6.78 11.25
N VAL A 213 -2.63 -7.25 10.01
CA VAL A 213 -1.37 -7.22 9.26
C VAL A 213 -0.89 -5.77 9.12
N THR A 214 0.35 -5.51 9.51
CA THR A 214 0.99 -4.18 9.42
C THR A 214 2.05 -4.13 8.33
N HIS A 215 2.66 -5.27 8.00
CA HIS A 215 3.70 -5.39 6.99
C HIS A 215 3.49 -6.64 6.15
N VAL A 216 3.74 -6.51 4.86
CA VAL A 216 3.81 -7.62 3.90
C VAL A 216 5.07 -7.46 3.07
N ALA A 217 5.97 -8.43 3.12
CA ALA A 217 7.20 -8.46 2.35
C ALA A 217 7.21 -9.69 1.43
N LEU A 218 7.06 -9.48 0.13
CA LEU A 218 7.18 -10.51 -0.90
C LEU A 218 8.63 -10.57 -1.37
N ALA A 219 9.27 -11.72 -1.20
CA ALA A 219 10.58 -12.05 -1.77
C ALA A 219 10.41 -13.27 -2.67
N ASP A 220 10.44 -13.04 -3.98
CA ASP A 220 10.17 -14.03 -5.02
C ASP A 220 8.82 -14.74 -4.78
N SER A 221 8.81 -15.97 -4.24
CA SER A 221 7.58 -16.75 -4.00
C SER A 221 7.15 -16.84 -2.54
N GLN A 222 7.93 -16.27 -1.63
CA GLN A 222 7.68 -16.28 -0.20
C GLN A 222 7.22 -14.90 0.26
N MET A 223 6.30 -14.88 1.23
CA MET A 223 5.75 -13.67 1.79
C MET A 223 5.93 -13.69 3.31
N ALA A 224 6.70 -12.75 3.82
CA ALA A 224 6.80 -12.51 5.25
C ALA A 224 5.74 -11.47 5.66
N ILE A 225 4.96 -11.78 6.69
CA ILE A 225 3.97 -10.88 7.26
C ILE A 225 4.31 -10.55 8.70
N ARG A 226 3.94 -9.34 9.12
CA ARG A 226 3.91 -8.92 10.52
C ARG A 226 2.55 -8.36 10.84
N TRP A 227 2.07 -8.55 12.06
CA TRP A 227 0.79 -8.03 12.51
C TRP A 227 0.91 -7.36 13.88
N LYS A 228 -0.14 -6.66 14.27
CA LYS A 228 -0.38 -6.26 15.65
C LYS A 228 -1.61 -6.98 16.15
N THR A 229 -1.59 -7.40 17.42
CA THR A 229 -2.84 -7.75 18.10
C THR A 229 -3.73 -6.52 18.11
N GLN A 230 -5.00 -6.66 17.77
CA GLN A 230 -5.94 -5.59 18.06
C GLN A 230 -6.00 -5.46 19.58
N SER A 231 -5.41 -4.41 20.13
CA SER A 231 -5.82 -3.96 21.45
C SER A 231 -7.32 -3.73 21.34
N ALA A 232 -8.12 -4.40 22.17
CA ALA A 232 -9.46 -3.91 22.43
C ALA A 232 -9.28 -2.46 22.87
N ALA A 233 -9.66 -1.51 22.00
CA ALA A 233 -9.72 -0.12 22.43
C ALA A 233 -10.81 -0.06 23.53
N PRO A 234 -10.55 0.65 24.65
CA PRO A 234 -11.54 0.81 25.71
C PRO A 234 -12.82 1.48 25.21
#